data_AF-A0A436FSQ7-F1
#
_entry.id   AF-A0A436FSQ7-F1
#
_cell.length_a   1.000
_cell.length_b   1.000
_cell.length_c   1.000
_cell.angle_alpha   90.00
_cell.angle_beta   90.00
_cell.angle_gamma   90.00
#
_symmetry.space_group_name_H-M   'P 1'
#
loop_
_entity.id
_entity.type
_entity.pdbx_description
1 polymer ?
#
loop_
_entity_poly.entity_id
_entity_poly.type
_entity_poly.pdbx_seq_one_letter_code
_entity_poly.pdbx_strand_id
1 'polypeptide(L)'
;MSRSWSPRPRRRYVARPRSLWRRLVDYGLAVIILGLLILLAARLDRVETRKTQGVAIINDGDSITLGTERIRMRGIDAPEYTQTCRKNGTDYSCGTLARQSLVRLIAGKPVSCTGWQRDRYGRLLGD
;
A
#
# COMPACT_ATOMS: atom_id res chain seq x y z
N MET A 1 79.03 22.78 -2.70
CA MET A 1 78.02 21.92 -2.04
C MET A 1 76.88 21.66 -3.02
N SER A 2 77.00 20.65 -3.87
CA SER A 2 76.01 20.29 -4.88
C SER A 2 75.19 19.10 -4.39
N ARG A 3 73.91 19.31 -4.06
CA ARG A 3 72.97 18.24 -3.69
C ARG A 3 72.44 17.60 -4.96
N SER A 4 72.87 16.38 -5.25
CA SER A 4 72.31 15.56 -6.32
C SER A 4 70.96 15.00 -5.89
N TRP A 5 69.89 15.44 -6.54
CA TRP A 5 68.57 14.82 -6.43
C TRP A 5 68.47 13.67 -7.43
N SER A 6 68.24 12.45 -6.95
CA SER A 6 67.94 11.29 -7.79
C SER A 6 66.41 11.13 -7.89
N PRO A 7 65.83 11.06 -9.10
CA PRO A 7 64.39 10.83 -9.24
C PRO A 7 64.08 9.37 -8.90
N ARG A 8 63.21 9.15 -7.91
CA ARG A 8 62.65 7.82 -7.65
C ARG A 8 61.72 7.42 -8.80
N PRO A 9 61.78 6.17 -9.29
CA PRO A 9 60.92 5.73 -10.39
C PRO A 9 59.46 5.69 -9.91
N ARG A 10 58.57 6.38 -10.63
CA ARG A 10 57.12 6.26 -10.42
C ARG A 10 56.70 4.84 -10.79
N ARG A 11 56.40 4.00 -9.79
CA ARG A 11 55.72 2.71 -10.00
C ARG A 11 54.39 2.98 -10.69
N ARG A 12 54.29 2.65 -11.99
CA ARG A 12 53.00 2.55 -12.68
C ARG A 12 52.25 1.38 -12.05
N TYR A 13 51.18 1.67 -11.32
CA TYR A 13 50.21 0.65 -10.95
C TYR A 13 49.56 0.12 -12.23
N VAL A 14 50.08 -0.98 -12.77
CA VAL A 14 49.41 -1.70 -13.85
C VAL A 14 48.24 -2.43 -13.21
N ALA A 15 47.02 -1.98 -13.50
CA ALA A 15 45.82 -2.68 -13.07
C ALA A 15 45.86 -4.11 -13.64
N ARG A 16 45.96 -5.12 -12.75
CA ARG A 16 45.88 -6.52 -13.18
C ARG A 16 44.54 -6.76 -13.85
N PRO A 17 44.49 -7.38 -15.05
CA PRO A 17 43.23 -7.69 -15.70
C PRO A 17 42.42 -8.61 -14.80
N ARG A 18 41.21 -8.17 -14.43
CA ARG A 18 40.25 -9.01 -13.69
C ARG A 18 40.02 -10.30 -14.48
N SER A 19 40.11 -11.45 -13.82
CA SER A 19 39.87 -12.74 -14.47
C SER A 19 38.46 -12.79 -15.06
N LEU A 20 38.30 -13.44 -16.22
CA LEU A 20 37.01 -13.60 -16.89
C LEU A 20 35.97 -14.23 -15.95
N TRP A 21 36.40 -15.16 -15.10
CA TRP A 21 35.58 -15.75 -14.04
C TRP A 21 35.01 -14.70 -13.07
N ARG A 22 35.84 -13.77 -12.57
CA ARG A 22 35.36 -12.70 -11.68
C ARG A 22 34.36 -11.79 -12.39
N ARG A 23 34.57 -11.49 -13.68
CA ARG A 23 33.60 -10.69 -14.46
C ARG A 23 32.26 -11.41 -14.62
N LEU A 24 32.26 -12.71 -14.90
CA LEU A 24 31.04 -13.51 -15.00
C LEU A 24 30.29 -13.57 -13.66
N VAL A 25 31.04 -13.72 -12.55
CA VAL A 25 30.47 -13.65 -11.20
C VAL A 25 29.89 -12.25 -10.92
N ASP A 26 30.61 -11.18 -11.25
CA ASP A 26 30.16 -9.80 -11.07
C ASP A 26 28.86 -9.52 -11.87
N TYR A 27 28.77 -9.99 -13.12
CA TYR A 27 27.55 -9.86 -13.93
C TYR A 27 26.40 -10.70 -13.38
N GLY A 28 26.65 -11.94 -12.95
CA GLY A 28 25.63 -12.78 -12.34
C GLY A 28 25.06 -12.14 -11.07
N LEU A 29 25.94 -11.62 -10.22
CA LEU A 29 25.56 -10.90 -9.00
C LEU A 29 24.78 -9.62 -9.32
N ALA A 30 25.19 -8.85 -10.34
CA ALA A 30 24.47 -7.67 -10.79
C ALA A 30 23.06 -8.00 -11.29
N VAL A 31 22.89 -9.07 -12.05
CA VAL A 31 21.57 -9.54 -12.54
C VAL A 31 20.68 -9.97 -11.39
N ILE A 32 21.23 -10.69 -10.40
CA ILE A 32 20.47 -11.09 -9.20
C ILE A 32 20.01 -9.86 -8.41
N ILE A 33 20.90 -8.90 -8.16
CA ILE A 33 20.57 -7.66 -7.45
C ILE A 33 19.49 -6.89 -8.20
N LEU A 34 19.65 -6.72 -9.52
CA LEU A 34 18.67 -6.02 -10.35
C LEU A 34 17.30 -6.72 -10.31
N GLY A 35 17.28 -8.06 -10.41
CA GLY A 35 16.06 -8.85 -10.30
C GLY A 35 15.35 -8.70 -8.95
N LEU A 36 16.12 -8.70 -7.84
CA LEU A 36 15.59 -8.47 -6.50
C LEU A 36 15.02 -7.06 -6.33
N LEU A 37 15.71 -6.04 -6.85
CA LEU A 37 15.24 -4.65 -6.83
C LEU A 37 13.92 -4.50 -7.61
N ILE A 38 13.81 -5.12 -8.78
CA ILE A 38 12.57 -5.13 -9.58
C ILE A 38 11.43 -5.80 -8.81
N LEU A 39 11.68 -6.95 -8.19
CA LEU A 39 10.68 -7.66 -7.37
C LEU A 39 10.22 -6.81 -6.17
N LEU A 40 11.15 -6.13 -5.50
CA LEU A 40 10.83 -5.24 -4.38
C LEU A 40 9.99 -4.04 -4.84
N ALA A 41 10.36 -3.41 -5.95
CA ALA A 41 9.61 -2.30 -6.53
C ALA A 41 8.17 -2.71 -6.90
N ALA A 42 8.00 -3.87 -7.55
CA ALA A 42 6.68 -4.39 -7.92
C ALA A 42 5.78 -4.71 -6.70
N ARG A 43 6.37 -4.96 -5.52
CA ARG A 43 5.63 -5.15 -4.28
C ARG A 43 5.22 -3.83 -3.63
N LEU A 44 6.06 -2.81 -3.72
CA LEU A 44 5.77 -1.47 -3.19
C LEU A 44 4.67 -0.75 -3.97
N ASP A 45 4.60 -0.95 -5.28
CA ASP A 45 3.60 -0.32 -6.16
C ASP A 45 2.15 -0.69 -5.78
N ARG A 46 1.94 -1.83 -5.13
CA ARG A 46 0.62 -2.23 -4.62
C ARG A 46 0.11 -1.41 -3.43
N VAL A 47 0.95 -0.55 -2.85
CA VAL A 47 0.62 0.32 -1.71
C VAL A 47 0.25 1.73 -2.19
N GLU A 48 -0.17 1.89 -3.45
CA GLU A 48 -0.75 3.16 -3.87
C GLU A 48 -2.10 3.38 -3.14
N THR A 49 -2.16 4.44 -2.34
CA THR A 49 -3.39 4.81 -1.64
C THR A 49 -4.41 5.28 -2.65
N ARG A 50 -5.45 4.47 -2.85
CA ARG A 50 -6.58 4.81 -3.70
C ARG A 50 -7.37 5.91 -3.02
N LYS A 51 -7.51 7.04 -3.70
CA LYS A 51 -8.44 8.10 -3.34
C LYS A 51 -9.63 8.05 -4.27
N THR A 52 -10.83 7.96 -3.72
CA THR A 52 -12.07 8.06 -4.50
C THR A 52 -12.99 9.07 -3.86
N GLN A 53 -13.70 9.84 -4.69
CA GLN A 53 -14.63 10.85 -4.24
C GLN A 53 -15.91 10.77 -5.06
N GLY A 54 -17.06 10.94 -4.40
CA GLY A 54 -18.34 10.97 -5.09
C GLY A 54 -19.51 10.82 -4.16
N VAL A 55 -20.69 10.63 -4.75
CA VAL A 55 -21.91 10.32 -4.02
C VAL A 55 -21.85 8.86 -3.58
N ALA A 56 -21.86 8.62 -2.27
CA ALA A 56 -21.86 7.28 -1.71
C ALA A 56 -23.27 6.68 -1.71
N ILE A 57 -23.35 5.40 -2.08
CA ILE A 57 -24.49 4.55 -1.80
C ILE A 57 -24.22 3.83 -0.48
N ILE A 58 -25.11 4.00 0.50
CA ILE A 58 -24.93 3.41 1.83
C ILE A 58 -25.51 1.98 1.83
N ASN A 59 -24.63 0.98 1.98
CA ASN A 59 -24.99 -0.43 2.07
C ASN A 59 -25.38 -0.80 3.49
N ASP A 60 -24.48 -0.58 4.45
CA ASP A 60 -24.62 -0.93 5.88
C ASP A 60 -24.15 0.24 6.76
N GLY A 61 -24.07 0.05 8.08
CA GLY A 61 -23.58 1.08 8.99
C GLY A 61 -22.07 1.35 8.91
N ASP A 62 -21.31 0.50 8.22
CA ASP A 62 -19.85 0.63 8.04
C ASP A 62 -19.38 0.50 6.58
N SER A 63 -20.30 0.23 5.66
CA SER A 63 -19.99 -0.16 4.28
C SER A 63 -20.72 0.75 3.29
N ILE A 64 -19.96 1.32 2.36
CA ILE A 64 -20.46 2.23 1.32
C ILE A 64 -19.94 1.82 -0.05
N THR A 65 -20.66 2.21 -1.10
CA THR A 65 -20.25 2.04 -2.49
C THR A 65 -20.05 3.40 -3.13
N LEU A 66 -18.86 3.65 -3.68
CA LEU A 66 -18.50 4.86 -4.42
C LEU A 66 -18.19 4.49 -5.87
N GLY A 67 -19.12 4.78 -6.77
CA GLY A 67 -19.03 4.34 -8.17
C GLY A 67 -19.02 2.81 -8.27
N THR A 68 -17.90 2.25 -8.72
CA THR A 68 -17.70 0.79 -8.83
C THR A 68 -16.97 0.19 -7.61
N GLU A 69 -16.49 1.01 -6.68
CA GLU A 69 -15.66 0.57 -5.56
C GLU A 69 -16.53 0.37 -4.30
N ARG A 70 -16.47 -0.84 -3.72
CA ARG A 70 -17.08 -1.14 -2.43
C ARG A 70 -16.05 -0.93 -1.32
N ILE A 71 -16.41 -0.12 -0.34
CA ILE A 71 -15.53 0.36 0.70
C ILE A 71 -16.11 -0.02 2.06
N ARG A 72 -15.26 -0.54 2.94
CA ARG A 72 -15.55 -0.74 4.36
C ARG A 72 -14.70 0.23 5.17
N MET A 73 -15.35 0.94 6.08
CA MET A 73 -14.69 1.90 6.96
C MET A 73 -13.80 1.15 7.95
N ARG A 74 -12.53 1.50 7.99
CA ARG A 74 -11.55 0.85 8.86
C ARG A 74 -11.79 1.25 10.32
N GLY A 75 -11.73 0.27 11.22
CA GLY A 75 -11.89 0.52 12.66
C GLY A 75 -13.33 0.78 13.13
N ILE A 76 -14.30 0.73 12.21
CA ILE A 76 -15.72 0.76 12.53
C ILE A 76 -16.29 -0.64 12.27
N ASP A 77 -17.06 -1.14 13.23
CA ASP A 77 -17.84 -2.36 13.07
C ASP A 77 -19.30 -2.01 13.33
N ALA A 78 -20.12 -2.15 12.30
CA ALA A 78 -21.54 -1.88 12.39
C ALA A 78 -22.34 -3.18 12.17
N PRO A 79 -23.53 -3.31 12.79
CA PRO A 79 -24.42 -4.42 12.49
C PRO A 79 -24.78 -4.45 11.01
N GLU A 80 -24.81 -5.66 10.44
CA GLU A 80 -25.25 -5.90 9.06
C GLU A 80 -26.70 -5.40 8.88
N TYR A 81 -27.09 -4.94 7.70
CA TYR A 81 -28.39 -4.29 7.48
C TYR A 81 -29.61 -5.06 8.03
N THR A 82 -29.62 -6.38 7.86
CA THR A 82 -30.72 -7.26 8.30
C THR A 82 -30.57 -7.76 9.74
N GLN A 83 -29.55 -7.31 10.47
CA GLN A 83 -29.28 -7.74 11.84
C GLN A 83 -30.30 -7.13 12.81
N THR A 84 -30.83 -8.00 13.66
CA THR A 84 -31.64 -7.63 14.82
C THR A 84 -30.79 -7.78 16.08
N CYS A 85 -30.82 -6.78 16.95
CA CYS A 85 -30.14 -6.79 18.23
C CYS A 85 -31.17 -6.78 19.36
N ARG A 86 -30.73 -7.09 20.58
CA ARG A 86 -31.59 -7.07 21.77
C ARG A 86 -31.08 -6.06 22.79
N LYS A 87 -31.96 -5.20 23.29
CA LYS A 87 -31.65 -4.23 24.35
C LYS A 87 -32.77 -4.25 25.37
N ASN A 88 -32.43 -4.44 26.65
CA ASN A 88 -33.38 -4.53 27.76
C ASN A 88 -34.51 -5.53 27.50
N GLY A 89 -34.19 -6.69 26.93
CA GLY A 89 -35.19 -7.72 26.64
C GLY A 89 -36.12 -7.42 25.46
N THR A 90 -35.88 -6.34 24.71
CA THR A 90 -36.65 -5.98 23.53
C THR A 90 -35.77 -6.07 22.28
N ASP A 91 -36.28 -6.71 21.24
CA ASP A 91 -35.59 -6.82 19.96
C ASP A 91 -35.78 -5.53 19.16
N TYR A 92 -34.74 -5.09 18.48
CA TYR A 92 -34.76 -3.88 17.67
C TYR A 92 -33.86 -4.00 16.44
N SER A 93 -34.23 -3.30 15.37
CA SER A 93 -33.59 -3.33 14.05
C SER A 93 -32.28 -2.52 14.00
N CYS A 94 -31.29 -2.94 14.79
CA CYS A 94 -30.00 -2.26 14.91
C CYS A 94 -29.29 -2.04 13.57
N GLY A 95 -29.32 -3.02 12.65
CA GLY A 95 -28.72 -2.88 11.32
C GLY A 95 -29.35 -1.75 10.50
N THR A 96 -30.69 -1.69 10.49
CA THR A 96 -31.42 -0.62 9.81
C THR A 96 -31.15 0.74 10.43
N LEU A 97 -31.11 0.83 11.77
CA LEU A 97 -30.82 2.07 12.49
C LEU A 97 -29.38 2.56 12.27
N ALA A 98 -28.41 1.64 12.22
CA ALA A 98 -27.02 1.96 11.93
C ALA A 98 -26.88 2.54 10.51
N ARG A 99 -27.47 1.87 9.51
CA ARG A 99 -27.51 2.35 8.12
C ARG A 99 -28.16 3.74 8.02
N GLN A 100 -29.34 3.93 8.63
CA GLN A 100 -30.03 5.22 8.62
C GLN A 100 -29.22 6.34 9.27
N SER A 101 -28.45 6.02 10.32
CA SER A 101 -27.58 7.00 10.96
C SER A 101 -26.46 7.45 10.03
N LEU A 102 -25.85 6.52 9.28
CA LEU A 102 -24.85 6.87 8.27
C LEU A 102 -25.44 7.66 7.10
N VAL A 103 -26.64 7.29 6.63
CA VAL A 103 -27.37 8.06 5.60
C VAL A 103 -27.60 9.51 6.05
N ARG A 104 -28.06 9.70 7.30
CA ARG A 104 -28.27 11.05 7.87
C ARG A 104 -26.96 11.82 8.04
N LEU A 105 -25.88 11.13 8.42
CA LEU A 105 -24.57 11.75 8.60
C LEU A 105 -24.00 12.28 7.27
N ILE A 106 -24.07 11.47 6.22
CA ILE A 106 -23.60 11.86 4.88
C ILE A 106 -24.52 12.92 4.27
N ALA A 107 -25.83 12.84 4.54
CA ALA A 107 -26.83 13.82 4.09
C ALA A 107 -26.78 14.10 2.57
N GLY A 108 -26.46 13.08 1.76
CA GLY A 108 -26.33 13.19 0.30
C GLY A 108 -25.11 13.99 -0.18
N LYS A 109 -24.22 14.41 0.72
CA LYS A 109 -23.00 15.12 0.36
C LYS A 109 -21.98 14.16 -0.25
N PRO A 110 -21.13 14.63 -1.19
CA PRO A 110 -20.04 13.81 -1.68
C PRO A 110 -19.07 13.50 -0.53
N VAL A 111 -18.61 12.25 -0.48
CA VAL A 111 -17.60 11.79 0.47
C VAL A 111 -16.30 11.54 -0.28
N SER A 112 -15.18 11.75 0.40
CA SER A 112 -13.85 11.36 -0.06
C SER A 112 -13.38 10.22 0.82
N CYS A 113 -12.93 9.13 0.21
CA CYS A 113 -12.38 7.99 0.92
C CYS A 113 -10.96 7.70 0.42
N THR A 114 -10.09 7.34 1.35
CA THR A 114 -8.71 6.98 1.06
C THR A 114 -8.37 5.62 1.66
N GLY A 115 -7.74 4.74 0.88
CA GLY A 115 -7.39 3.41 1.35
C GLY A 115 -6.42 2.69 0.43
N TRP A 116 -5.63 1.78 0.97
CA TRP A 116 -4.66 0.97 0.20
C TRP A 116 -4.82 -0.53 0.46
N GLN A 117 -5.41 -0.90 1.60
CA GLN A 117 -5.61 -2.28 1.97
C GLN A 117 -6.96 -2.79 1.46
N ARG A 118 -7.04 -4.06 1.10
CA ARG A 118 -8.32 -4.74 0.82
C ARG A 118 -8.60 -5.80 1.88
N ASP A 119 -9.87 -6.03 2.16
CA ASP A 119 -10.29 -7.13 3.03
C ASP A 119 -10.31 -8.48 2.28
N ARG A 120 -10.62 -9.57 2.99
CA ARG A 120 -10.70 -10.92 2.43
C ARG A 120 -11.78 -11.10 1.34
N TYR A 121 -12.71 -10.16 1.23
CA TYR A 121 -13.78 -10.17 0.23
C TYR A 121 -13.48 -9.22 -0.94
N GLY A 122 -12.28 -8.63 -0.95
CA GLY A 122 -11.83 -7.71 -2.00
C GLY A 122 -12.38 -6.30 -1.86
N ARG A 123 -13.04 -5.92 -0.76
CA ARG A 123 -13.47 -4.53 -0.52
C ARG A 123 -12.29 -3.67 -0.11
N LEU A 124 -12.27 -2.39 -0.53
CA LEU A 124 -11.27 -1.45 -0.07
C LEU A 124 -11.51 -1.12 1.41
N LEU A 125 -10.48 -1.22 2.25
CA LEU A 125 -10.48 -0.70 3.60
C LEU A 125 -10.04 0.75 3.54
N GLY A 126 -10.97 1.65 3.86
CA GLY A 126 -10.77 3.08 3.71
C GLY A 126 -11.10 3.86 4.96
N ASP A 127 -10.50 5.05 5.05
CA ASP A 127 -10.79 6.10 6.02
C ASP A 127 -11.45 7.30 5.33
#